data_AF-A0A7J2JPQ5-F1
#
_entry.id   AF-A0A7J2JPQ5-F1
#
_cell.length_a   1.000
_cell.length_b   1.000
_cell.length_c   1.000
_cell.angle_alpha   90.00
_cell.angle_beta   90.00
_cell.angle_gamma   90.00
#
_symmetry.space_group_name_H-M   'P 1'
#
loop_
_entity.id
_entity.type
_entity.pdbx_description
1 polymer ?
#
loop_
_entity_poly.entity_id
_entity_poly.type
_entity_poly.pdbx_seq_one_letter_code
_entity_poly.pdbx_strand_id
1 'polypeptide(L)'
;MAWLIMEELPLGALRVRGWSRGCGLCWEGAKIVLFITGKCPLYQSCPYCTISEWRRGKDIVMVDENPVNVDDDVIREAELVSAWGVGITGGEPSLVPERVAHYVRLLKERFGQGFHTHM
;
A
#
# COMPACT_ATOMS: atom_id res chain seq x y z
N MET A 1 -1.14 -34.77 3.36
CA MET A 1 -0.97 -34.26 1.98
C MET A 1 -2.03 -33.21 1.71
N ALA A 2 -1.72 -31.94 1.98
CA ALA A 2 -2.64 -30.84 1.67
C ALA A 2 -2.53 -30.56 0.17
N TRP A 3 -3.53 -31.03 -0.57
CA TRP A 3 -3.67 -30.82 -2.00
C TRP A 3 -3.60 -29.33 -2.32
N LEU A 4 -2.91 -28.97 -3.41
CA LEU A 4 -2.92 -27.62 -3.96
C LEU A 4 -4.36 -27.19 -4.23
N ILE A 5 -4.95 -26.41 -3.33
CA ILE A 5 -6.18 -25.67 -3.65
C ILE A 5 -5.75 -24.54 -4.57
N MET A 6 -6.05 -24.74 -5.85
CA MET A 6 -5.89 -23.78 -6.93
C MET A 6 -7.26 -23.41 -7.45
N GLU A 7 -7.52 -22.12 -7.54
CA GLU A 7 -8.74 -21.57 -8.12
C GLU A 7 -8.36 -20.51 -9.14
N GLU A 8 -8.96 -20.58 -10.31
CA GLU A 8 -8.86 -19.54 -11.32
C GLU A 8 -9.93 -18.48 -11.05
N LEU A 9 -9.48 -17.25 -10.84
CA LEU A 9 -10.32 -16.07 -10.66
C LEU A 9 -10.73 -15.50 -12.01
N PRO A 10 -11.74 -14.61 -12.06
CA PRO A 10 -12.05 -13.86 -13.27
C PRO A 10 -10.78 -13.24 -13.88
N LEU A 11 -10.71 -13.23 -15.22
CA LEU A 11 -9.56 -12.71 -15.99
C LEU A 11 -8.27 -13.56 -15.91
N GLY A 12 -8.35 -14.80 -15.41
CA GLY A 12 -7.26 -15.79 -15.52
C GLY A 12 -6.20 -15.73 -14.42
N ALA A 13 -6.42 -14.94 -13.37
CA ALA A 13 -5.53 -14.91 -12.21
C ALA A 13 -5.69 -16.21 -11.39
N LEU A 14 -4.59 -16.75 -10.87
CA LEU A 14 -4.61 -17.98 -10.07
C LEU A 14 -4.48 -17.69 -8.57
N ARG A 15 -5.47 -18.14 -7.81
CA ARG A 15 -5.44 -18.20 -6.35
C ARG A 15 -4.84 -19.53 -5.90
N VAL A 16 -3.70 -19.45 -5.22
CA VAL A 16 -2.89 -20.60 -4.79
C VAL A 16 -2.65 -20.54 -3.28
N ARG A 17 -2.86 -21.67 -2.59
CA ARG A 17 -2.45 -21.87 -1.17
C ARG A 17 -3.03 -20.85 -0.17
N GLY A 18 -4.36 -20.76 -0.13
CA GLY A 18 -5.08 -19.91 0.83
C GLY A 18 -5.16 -18.45 0.39
N TRP A 19 -6.06 -17.69 1.01
CA TRP A 19 -6.37 -16.31 0.61
C TRP A 19 -6.42 -15.42 1.85
N SER A 20 -5.38 -14.61 2.05
CA SER A 20 -5.38 -13.66 3.16
C SER A 20 -6.43 -12.56 2.92
N ARG A 21 -6.94 -11.97 4.00
CA ARG A 21 -7.82 -10.79 3.91
C ARG A 21 -7.19 -9.68 3.07
N GLY A 22 -5.87 -9.50 3.18
CA GLY A 22 -5.13 -8.49 2.43
C GLY A 22 -5.13 -8.74 0.92
N CYS A 23 -5.06 -10.00 0.48
CA CYS A 23 -5.14 -10.38 -0.94
C CYS A 23 -6.54 -10.11 -1.51
N GLY A 24 -7.60 -10.42 -0.75
CA GLY A 24 -8.98 -10.15 -1.16
C GLY A 24 -9.25 -8.67 -1.40
N LEU A 25 -8.89 -7.85 -0.42
CA LEU A 25 -9.04 -6.40 -0.53
C LEU A 25 -8.21 -5.79 -1.66
N CYS A 26 -7.03 -6.34 -1.96
CA CYS A 26 -6.22 -5.90 -3.09
C CYS A 26 -6.87 -6.25 -4.43
N TRP A 27 -7.36 -7.49 -4.55
CA TRP A 27 -8.04 -7.99 -5.74
C TRP A 27 -9.31 -7.19 -6.06
N GLU A 28 -10.06 -6.79 -5.04
CA GLU A 28 -11.26 -5.95 -5.17
C GLU A 28 -10.95 -4.48 -5.48
N GLY A 29 -9.67 -4.06 -5.47
CA GLY A 29 -9.30 -2.65 -5.58
C GLY A 29 -9.70 -1.81 -4.36
N ALA A 30 -9.97 -2.44 -3.22
CA ALA A 30 -10.50 -1.82 -2.01
C ALA A 30 -9.39 -1.24 -1.10
N LYS A 31 -8.25 -0.83 -1.66
CA LYS A 31 -7.13 -0.24 -0.91
C LYS A 31 -6.56 0.96 -1.64
N ILE A 32 -6.28 2.02 -0.90
CA ILE A 32 -5.33 3.05 -1.35
C ILE A 32 -3.89 2.50 -1.25
N VAL A 33 -3.00 3.03 -2.08
CA VAL A 33 -1.56 2.83 -2.02
C VAL A 33 -0.91 4.09 -1.46
N LEU A 34 -0.33 4.00 -0.27
CA LEU A 34 0.37 5.11 0.36
C LEU A 34 1.88 4.98 0.12
N PHE A 35 2.40 5.77 -0.83
CA PHE A 35 3.83 5.93 -1.05
C PHE A 35 4.41 6.85 0.02
N ILE A 36 5.12 6.29 0.98
CA ILE A 36 5.46 6.97 2.25
C ILE A 36 6.75 7.81 2.19
N THR A 37 7.66 7.43 1.30
CA THR A 37 8.90 8.13 1.00
C THR A 37 9.48 7.58 -0.29
N GLY A 38 10.26 8.38 -1.00
CA GLY A 38 11.10 7.93 -2.10
C GLY A 38 12.52 7.61 -1.69
N LYS A 39 12.91 7.68 -0.41
CA LYS A 39 14.27 7.33 0.03
C LYS A 39 14.45 5.80 0.08
N CYS A 40 15.55 5.29 -0.47
CA CYS A 40 15.95 3.88 -0.39
C CYS A 40 17.48 3.78 -0.49
N PRO A 41 18.16 2.99 0.35
CA PRO A 41 19.62 2.87 0.31
C PRO A 41 20.10 1.97 -0.83
N LEU A 42 19.21 1.21 -1.47
CA LEU A 42 19.54 0.19 -2.47
C LEU A 42 19.35 0.63 -3.92
N TYR A 43 19.04 1.91 -4.19
CA TYR A 43 18.76 2.34 -5.56
C TYR A 43 19.89 2.06 -6.55
N GLN A 44 21.15 2.09 -6.10
CA GLN A 44 22.31 1.80 -6.93
C GLN A 44 22.55 0.30 -7.15
N SER A 45 22.03 -0.55 -6.27
CA SER A 45 22.22 -2.01 -6.29
C SER A 45 20.96 -2.79 -6.67
N CYS A 46 19.83 -2.11 -6.87
CA CYS A 46 18.56 -2.69 -7.28
C CYS A 46 18.34 -2.48 -8.81
N PRO A 47 18.67 -3.46 -9.66
CA PRO A 47 18.63 -3.30 -11.11
C PRO A 47 17.20 -3.32 -11.69
N TYR A 48 16.19 -3.65 -10.89
CA TYR A 48 14.78 -3.75 -11.30
C TYR A 48 13.88 -2.75 -10.58
N CYS A 49 14.45 -1.72 -9.93
CA CYS A 49 13.64 -0.74 -9.21
C CYS A 49 12.70 0.01 -10.17
N THR A 50 11.39 -0.15 -9.96
CA THR A 50 10.33 0.43 -10.78
C THR A 50 9.89 1.83 -10.34
N ILE A 51 10.50 2.39 -9.28
CA ILE A 51 10.17 3.73 -8.80
C ILE A 51 10.62 4.76 -9.84
N SER A 52 9.64 5.54 -10.33
CA SER A 52 9.81 6.63 -11.29
C SER A 52 10.77 7.71 -10.78
N GLU A 53 11.54 8.33 -11.68
CA GLU A 53 12.56 9.34 -11.35
C GLU A 53 12.03 10.50 -10.50
N TRP A 54 10.80 10.93 -10.76
CA TRP A 54 10.22 12.05 -10.02
C TRP A 54 9.91 11.74 -8.56
N ARG A 55 9.76 10.45 -8.20
CA ARG A 55 9.60 9.95 -6.82
C ARG A 55 10.93 9.48 -6.22
N ARG A 56 11.81 8.89 -7.05
CA ARG A 56 13.07 8.24 -6.63
C ARG A 56 13.98 9.21 -5.86
N GLY A 57 14.42 8.79 -4.68
CA GLY A 57 15.34 9.54 -3.81
C GLY A 57 14.74 10.76 -3.10
N LYS A 58 13.47 11.09 -3.35
CA LYS A 58 12.82 12.28 -2.79
C LYS A 58 11.97 11.93 -1.59
N ASP A 59 11.99 12.76 -0.55
CA ASP A 59 11.15 12.56 0.62
C ASP A 59 9.77 13.17 0.40
N ILE A 60 8.97 12.53 -0.45
CA ILE A 60 7.60 12.92 -0.76
C ILE A 60 6.63 11.82 -0.30
N VAL A 61 5.44 12.23 0.11
CA VAL A 61 4.34 11.33 0.46
C VAL A 61 3.26 11.47 -0.60
N MET A 62 2.68 10.35 -1.00
CA MET A 62 1.58 10.33 -1.96
C MET A 62 0.59 9.24 -1.60
N VAL A 63 -0.67 9.50 -1.89
CA VAL A 63 -1.76 8.54 -1.79
C VAL A 63 -2.27 8.29 -3.20
N ASP A 64 -2.17 7.05 -3.64
CA ASP A 64 -2.34 6.65 -5.04
C ASP A 64 -1.44 7.49 -5.96
N GLU A 65 -2.02 8.34 -6.81
CA GLU A 65 -1.31 9.24 -7.71
C GLU A 65 -1.24 10.69 -7.21
N ASN A 66 -1.86 10.99 -6.07
CA ASN A 66 -2.02 12.35 -5.55
C ASN A 66 -0.96 12.68 -4.48
N PRO A 67 -0.33 13.87 -4.54
CA PRO A 67 0.61 14.30 -3.50
C PRO A 67 -0.11 14.60 -2.19
N VAL A 68 0.50 14.19 -1.07
CA VAL A 68 -0.02 14.45 0.27
C VAL A 68 0.69 15.66 0.87
N ASN A 69 -0.05 16.74 1.07
CA ASN A 69 0.44 17.96 1.72
C ASN A 69 -0.03 18.05 3.17
N VAL A 70 -1.22 17.52 3.45
CA VAL A 70 -1.81 17.41 4.78
C VAL A 70 -2.46 16.05 4.98
N ASP A 71 -2.61 15.60 6.23
CA ASP A 71 -3.24 14.31 6.58
C ASP A 71 -4.63 14.12 5.95
N ASP A 72 -5.40 15.20 5.80
CA ASP A 72 -6.73 15.17 5.22
C ASP A 72 -6.73 14.76 3.74
N ASP A 73 -5.61 14.92 3.02
CA ASP A 73 -5.47 14.46 1.64
C ASP A 73 -5.56 12.92 1.59
N VAL A 74 -4.96 12.22 2.56
CA VAL A 74 -5.02 10.75 2.66
C VAL A 74 -6.41 10.27 3.04
N ILE A 75 -7.07 10.98 3.97
CA ILE A 75 -8.44 10.65 4.38
C ILE A 75 -9.41 10.83 3.21
N ARG A 76 -9.31 11.96 2.50
CA ARG A 76 -10.17 12.26 1.34
C ARG A 76 -10.00 11.22 0.25
N GLU A 77 -8.76 10.84 -0.10
CA GLU A 77 -8.54 9.80 -1.11
C GLU A 77 -9.15 8.46 -0.68
N ALA A 78 -8.93 8.06 0.58
CA ALA A 78 -9.52 6.84 1.13
C ALA A 78 -11.05 6.84 1.06
N GLU A 79 -11.71 7.99 1.28
CA GLU A 79 -13.15 8.14 1.14
C GLU A 79 -13.61 8.09 -0.31
N LEU A 80 -12.90 8.79 -1.21
CA LEU A 80 -13.22 8.89 -2.63
C LEU A 80 -13.23 7.51 -3.29
N VAL A 81 -12.26 6.65 -2.97
CA VAL A 81 -12.19 5.29 -3.52
C VAL A 81 -12.93 4.26 -2.66
N SER A 82 -13.59 4.71 -1.58
CA SER A 82 -14.27 3.84 -0.62
C SER A 82 -13.36 2.71 -0.11
N ALA A 83 -12.14 3.06 0.32
CA ALA A 83 -11.12 2.12 0.73
C ALA A 83 -11.48 1.37 2.03
N TRP A 84 -11.09 0.10 2.10
CA TRP A 84 -11.21 -0.78 3.28
C TRP A 84 -9.83 -1.12 3.86
N GLY A 85 -8.77 -0.61 3.24
CA GLY A 85 -7.41 -0.74 3.71
C GLY A 85 -6.42 0.17 2.98
N VAL A 86 -5.16 0.06 3.39
CA VAL A 86 -4.01 0.74 2.81
C VAL A 86 -2.89 -0.27 2.55
N GLY A 87 -2.27 -0.16 1.38
CA GLY A 87 -0.94 -0.71 1.11
C GLY A 87 0.10 0.39 1.27
N ILE A 88 0.99 0.27 2.25
CA ILE A 88 2.08 1.22 2.48
C ILE A 88 3.29 0.74 1.71
N THR A 89 3.89 1.62 0.94
CA THR A 89 5.04 1.31 0.10
C THR A 89 5.95 2.53 -0.03
N GLY A 90 6.91 2.44 -0.94
CA GLY A 90 7.70 3.56 -1.42
C GLY A 90 9.11 3.54 -0.85
N GLY A 91 10.08 3.72 -1.74
CA GLY A 91 11.50 3.62 -1.43
C GLY A 91 11.74 2.43 -0.50
N GLU A 92 12.16 2.75 0.72
CA GLU A 92 12.20 1.85 1.85
C GLU A 92 11.36 2.43 3.01
N PRO A 93 10.13 1.93 3.27
CA PRO A 93 9.27 2.43 4.33
C PRO A 93 9.89 2.35 5.73
N SER A 94 10.74 1.35 5.98
CA SER A 94 11.40 1.17 7.29
C SER A 94 12.37 2.29 7.65
N LEU A 95 12.73 3.18 6.70
CA LEU A 95 13.50 4.39 6.98
C LEU A 95 12.67 5.50 7.66
N VAL A 96 11.34 5.42 7.61
CA VAL A 96 10.43 6.44 8.17
C VAL A 96 9.34 5.79 9.05
N PRO A 97 9.71 4.97 10.05
CA PRO A 97 8.76 4.13 10.80
C PRO A 97 7.73 4.96 11.57
N GLU A 98 8.10 6.13 12.10
CA GLU A 98 7.17 7.01 12.80
C GLU A 98 6.11 7.60 11.86
N ARG A 99 6.48 7.90 10.61
CA ARG A 99 5.53 8.37 9.59
C ARG A 99 4.58 7.24 9.17
N VAL A 100 5.09 6.02 9.02
CA VAL A 100 4.26 4.83 8.80
C VAL A 100 3.25 4.67 9.94
N ALA A 101 3.73 4.68 11.19
CA ALA A 101 2.88 4.53 12.36
C ALA A 101 1.83 5.66 12.48
N HIS A 102 2.20 6.90 12.16
CA HIS A 102 1.29 8.04 12.09
C HIS A 102 0.11 7.77 11.14
N TYR A 103 0.36 7.46 9.87
CA TYR A 103 -0.73 7.24 8.92
C TYR A 103 -1.55 5.98 9.22
N VAL A 104 -0.93 4.93 9.77
CA VAL A 104 -1.67 3.74 10.23
C VAL A 104 -2.64 4.11 11.34
N ARG A 105 -2.22 4.92 12.32
CA ARG A 105 -3.11 5.41 13.39
C ARG A 105 -4.21 6.30 12.83
N LEU A 106 -3.86 7.29 12.01
CA LEU A 106 -4.80 8.21 11.36
C LEU A 106 -5.94 7.45 10.65
N LEU A 107 -5.58 6.48 9.81
CA LEU A 107 -6.56 5.70 9.04
C LEU A 107 -7.41 4.80 9.95
N LYS A 108 -6.83 4.20 10.98
CA LYS A 108 -7.59 3.37 11.94
C LYS A 108 -8.48 4.20 12.87
N GLU A 109 -8.10 5.43 13.18
CA GLU A 109 -8.93 6.36 13.94
C GLU A 109 -10.12 6.84 13.10
N ARG A 110 -9.91 7.14 11.82
CA ARG A 110 -10.96 7.58 10.89
C ARG A 110 -11.92 6.46 10.49
N PHE A 111 -11.40 5.29 10.12
CA PHE A 111 -12.18 4.20 9.50
C PHE A 111 -12.38 2.98 10.41
N GLY A 112 -11.83 3.02 11.63
CA GLY A 112 -11.94 1.98 12.63
C GLY A 112 -10.78 0.98 12.62
N GLN A 113 -10.64 0.23 13.73
CA GLN A 113 -9.53 -0.71 13.93
C GLN A 113 -9.47 -1.83 12.88
N GLY A 114 -10.61 -2.13 12.26
CA GLY A 114 -10.75 -3.10 11.18
C GLY A 114 -10.14 -2.65 9.83
N PHE A 115 -9.82 -1.36 9.65
CA PHE A 115 -9.18 -0.87 8.43
C PHE A 115 -7.86 -1.59 8.20
N HIS A 116 -7.74 -2.30 7.08
CA HIS A 116 -6.64 -3.24 6.84
C HIS A 116 -5.36 -2.49 6.50
N THR A 117 -4.24 -2.87 7.10
CA THR A 117 -2.91 -2.32 6.75
C THR A 117 -2.02 -3.43 6.22
N HIS A 118 -1.38 -3.19 5.09
CA HIS A 118 -0.29 -4.00 4.56
C HIS A 118 0.91 -3.07 4.31
N MET A 119 2.12 -3.49 4.64
CA MET A 119 3.37 -2.82 4.29
C MET A 119 4.31 -3.86 3.72
#